data_AF-A0A9W5YTK6-F1
#
_entry.id   AF-A0A9W5YTK6-F1
#
_cell.length_a   1.000
_cell.length_b   1.000
_cell.length_c   1.000
_cell.angle_alpha   90.00
_cell.angle_beta   90.00
_cell.angle_gamma   90.00
#
_symmetry.space_group_name_H-M   'P 1'
#
loop_
_entity.id
_entity.type
_entity.pdbx_description
1 polymer ?
#
loop_
_entity_poly.entity_id
_entity_poly.type
_entity_poly.pdbx_seq_one_letter_code
_entity_poly.pdbx_strand_id
1 'polypeptide(L)'
;MIQVESPIKPGGRSPALWASTRPDLWPSQSEAEKHIRSNPFWRKWDPRAVTKYIEYGLRPVPTALYPIDPPSSEGESSAPKVTPNSVTLTTTKAQEAWTFMRFNITPYAGSTDQKDGSNSEYAERFLSPDLATSGKEGTSNHPSYVATCPWTCLAFEFLPYIRPSVLFVWGEKSHLNTPGARRDDKLLRVGTGLGGSGGVRAGMARAEVVKGASHTVPLEEVGETARLVSVWLVEQAKRYLEEKKFWSEYNSQKSERGGLALSGKWMEYMKLPGDTKRERKGSRL
;
A
#
# COMPACT_ATOMS: atom_id res chain seq x y z
N MET A 1 12.82 -13.06 3.78
CA MET A 1 11.99 -11.84 3.93
C MET A 1 10.55 -12.30 4.11
N ILE A 2 9.95 -12.13 5.29
CA ILE A 2 8.64 -12.75 5.57
C ILE A 2 7.49 -12.00 4.89
N GLN A 3 7.74 -10.78 4.44
CA GLN A 3 6.74 -9.91 3.85
C GLN A 3 6.48 -10.14 2.36
N VAL A 4 7.35 -10.88 1.67
CA VAL A 4 7.05 -11.39 0.31
C VAL A 4 6.22 -12.66 0.34
N GLU A 5 6.10 -13.31 1.50
CA GLU A 5 5.29 -14.50 1.69
C GLU A 5 3.84 -14.08 1.97
N SER A 6 2.89 -14.83 1.41
CA SER A 6 1.47 -14.61 1.69
C SER A 6 1.21 -14.67 3.20
N PRO A 7 0.52 -13.68 3.81
CA PRO A 7 0.10 -13.75 5.21
C PRO A 7 -0.97 -14.82 5.45
N ILE A 8 -1.59 -15.31 4.37
CA ILE A 8 -2.57 -16.38 4.39
C ILE A 8 -1.83 -17.71 4.26
N LYS A 9 -2.17 -18.68 5.11
CA LYS A 9 -1.62 -20.04 5.04
C LYS A 9 -1.82 -20.63 3.64
N PRO A 10 -0.89 -21.47 3.13
CA PRO A 10 -1.13 -22.23 1.91
C PRO A 10 -2.50 -22.92 1.92
N GLY A 11 -3.27 -22.76 0.83
CA GLY A 11 -4.65 -23.25 0.74
C GLY A 11 -5.71 -22.41 1.49
N GLY A 12 -5.34 -21.27 2.09
CA GLY A 12 -6.28 -20.36 2.74
C GLY A 12 -7.11 -19.52 1.75
N ARG A 13 -8.13 -18.83 2.28
CA ARG A 13 -9.05 -18.02 1.47
C ARG A 13 -8.36 -16.79 0.88
N SER A 14 -8.60 -16.51 -0.40
CA SER A 14 -8.11 -15.31 -1.08
C SER A 14 -8.55 -14.02 -0.34
N PRO A 15 -7.67 -13.00 -0.22
CA PRO A 15 -8.07 -11.70 0.32
C PRO A 15 -9.22 -11.06 -0.46
N ALA A 16 -9.26 -11.29 -1.77
CA ALA A 16 -10.28 -10.72 -2.65
C ALA A 16 -11.66 -11.40 -2.51
N LEU A 17 -11.74 -12.57 -1.88
CA LEU A 17 -12.98 -13.36 -1.83
C LEU A 17 -14.16 -12.59 -1.23
N TRP A 18 -13.92 -11.86 -0.13
CA TRP A 18 -14.98 -11.09 0.52
C TRP A 18 -15.53 -9.99 -0.40
N ALA A 19 -14.65 -9.24 -1.05
CA ALA A 19 -15.07 -8.23 -2.02
C ALA A 19 -15.81 -8.87 -3.20
N SER A 20 -15.31 -9.97 -3.75
CA SER A 20 -15.93 -10.64 -4.89
C SER A 20 -17.32 -11.23 -4.62
N THR A 21 -17.62 -11.58 -3.36
CA THR A 21 -18.84 -12.35 -3.02
C THR A 21 -19.91 -11.54 -2.29
N ARG A 22 -19.57 -10.38 -1.71
CA ARG A 22 -20.58 -9.57 -1.01
C ARG A 22 -21.61 -9.00 -2.00
N PRO A 23 -22.85 -8.74 -1.53
CA PRO A 23 -23.82 -7.99 -2.31
C PRO A 23 -23.28 -6.59 -2.65
N ASP A 24 -23.60 -6.14 -3.86
CA ASP A 24 -23.24 -4.82 -4.39
C ASP A 24 -24.42 -4.09 -5.02
N LEU A 25 -25.64 -4.63 -4.88
CA LEU A 25 -26.90 -4.00 -5.27
C LEU A 25 -27.95 -4.27 -4.20
N TRP A 26 -28.71 -3.24 -3.82
CA TRP A 26 -29.80 -3.33 -2.87
C TRP A 26 -31.07 -2.65 -3.41
N PRO A 27 -32.27 -3.10 -3.00
CA PRO A 27 -33.53 -2.51 -3.44
C PRO A 27 -33.71 -1.04 -3.06
N SER A 28 -33.09 -0.61 -1.95
CA SER A 28 -33.12 0.78 -1.48
C SER A 28 -31.92 1.07 -0.57
N GLN A 29 -31.68 2.36 -0.30
CA GLN A 29 -30.68 2.81 0.66
C GLN A 29 -30.92 2.27 2.07
N SER A 30 -32.19 2.20 2.51
CA SER A 30 -32.56 1.64 3.82
C SER A 30 -32.22 0.15 3.93
N GLU A 31 -32.45 -0.63 2.87
CA GLU A 31 -32.12 -2.06 2.87
C GLU A 31 -30.61 -2.29 2.82
N ALA A 32 -29.86 -1.45 2.10
CA ALA A 32 -28.39 -1.45 2.12
C ALA A 32 -27.85 -1.15 3.52
N GLU A 33 -28.36 -0.11 4.17
CA GLU A 33 -27.98 0.25 5.54
C GLU A 33 -28.27 -0.87 6.53
N LYS A 34 -29.47 -1.47 6.47
CA LYS A 34 -29.83 -2.62 7.30
C LYS A 34 -28.88 -3.79 7.10
N HIS A 35 -28.53 -4.12 5.85
CA HIS A 35 -27.54 -5.15 5.54
C HIS A 35 -26.17 -4.82 6.14
N ILE A 36 -25.64 -3.62 5.89
CA ILE A 36 -24.32 -3.19 6.35
C ILE A 36 -24.24 -3.23 7.88
N ARG A 37 -25.24 -2.67 8.58
CA ARG A 37 -25.23 -2.61 10.05
C ARG A 37 -25.42 -3.96 10.72
N SER A 38 -26.18 -4.87 10.10
CA SER A 38 -26.36 -6.23 10.64
C SER A 38 -25.13 -7.11 10.45
N ASN A 39 -24.31 -6.85 9.44
CA ASN A 39 -23.19 -7.71 9.06
C ASN A 39 -22.01 -7.59 10.07
N PRO A 40 -21.49 -8.74 10.58
CA PRO A 40 -20.40 -8.75 11.56
C PRO A 40 -19.10 -8.04 11.14
N PHE A 41 -18.85 -7.89 9.84
CA PHE A 41 -17.67 -7.21 9.32
C PHE A 41 -17.64 -5.73 9.74
N TRP A 42 -18.70 -4.98 9.43
CA TRP A 42 -18.81 -3.57 9.79
C TRP A 42 -19.16 -3.35 11.27
N ARG A 43 -19.73 -4.36 11.95
CA ARG A 43 -20.10 -4.25 13.38
C ARG A 43 -18.91 -3.91 14.29
N LYS A 44 -17.69 -4.29 13.90
CA LYS A 44 -16.47 -3.97 14.64
C LYS A 44 -15.98 -2.54 14.43
N TRP A 45 -16.42 -1.87 13.36
CA TRP A 45 -16.02 -0.50 13.07
C TRP A 45 -16.72 0.48 14.01
N ASP A 46 -16.10 1.64 14.20
CA ASP A 46 -16.73 2.78 14.87
C ASP A 46 -18.06 3.13 14.15
N PRO A 47 -19.18 3.30 14.87
CA PRO A 47 -20.47 3.59 14.26
C PRO A 47 -20.48 4.82 13.34
N ARG A 48 -19.60 5.80 13.58
CA ARG A 48 -19.43 6.98 12.74
C ARG A 48 -18.75 6.63 11.42
N ALA A 49 -17.76 5.73 11.44
CA ALA A 49 -17.11 5.22 10.23
C ALA A 49 -18.11 4.42 9.38
N VAL A 50 -18.94 3.58 10.00
CA VAL A 50 -20.03 2.86 9.30
C VAL A 50 -21.03 3.83 8.67
N THR A 51 -21.41 4.88 9.40
CA THR A 51 -22.33 5.91 8.88
C THR A 51 -21.74 6.61 7.65
N LYS A 52 -20.45 6.96 7.69
CA LYS A 52 -19.75 7.56 6.53
C LYS A 52 -19.59 6.59 5.36
N TYR A 53 -19.39 5.30 5.64
CA TYR A 53 -19.38 4.25 4.61
C TYR A 53 -20.76 4.12 3.93
N ILE A 54 -21.86 4.18 4.67
CA ILE A 54 -23.22 4.18 4.09
C ILE A 54 -23.46 5.44 3.26
N GLU A 55 -23.03 6.60 3.76
CA GLU A 55 -23.21 7.90 3.10
C GLU A 55 -22.47 8.00 1.76
N TYR A 56 -21.20 7.59 1.72
CA TYR A 56 -20.35 7.79 0.53
C TYR A 56 -20.04 6.51 -0.25
N GLY A 57 -20.18 5.35 0.38
CA GLY A 57 -19.91 4.05 -0.24
C GLY A 57 -21.06 3.55 -1.11
N LEU A 58 -22.22 4.21 -1.09
CA LEU A 58 -23.39 3.89 -1.90
C LEU A 58 -23.69 5.01 -2.90
N ARG A 59 -24.21 4.63 -4.06
CA ARG A 59 -24.71 5.55 -5.10
C ARG A 59 -26.03 5.05 -5.68
N PRO A 60 -26.91 5.96 -6.15
CA PRO A 60 -28.10 5.56 -6.88
C PRO A 60 -27.74 4.92 -8.24
N VAL A 61 -28.66 4.08 -8.71
CA VAL A 61 -28.73 3.60 -10.11
C VAL A 61 -29.50 4.63 -10.97
N PRO A 62 -29.45 4.59 -12.32
CA PRO A 62 -28.73 3.64 -13.16
C PRO A 62 -27.21 3.82 -13.11
N THR A 63 -26.49 2.72 -13.32
CA THR A 63 -25.06 2.74 -13.65
C THR A 63 -24.83 1.86 -14.87
N ALA A 64 -23.64 1.93 -15.47
CA ALA A 64 -23.29 1.04 -16.59
C ALA A 64 -23.40 -0.46 -16.21
N LEU A 65 -23.21 -0.81 -14.92
CA LEU A 65 -23.34 -2.17 -14.42
C LEU A 65 -24.78 -2.54 -14.06
N TYR A 66 -25.60 -1.56 -13.67
CA TYR A 66 -27.00 -1.74 -13.27
C TYR A 66 -27.92 -0.74 -13.99
N PRO A 67 -28.23 -0.96 -15.28
CA PRO A 67 -29.23 -0.19 -15.99
C PRO A 67 -30.65 -0.55 -15.51
N ILE A 68 -31.60 0.38 -15.65
CA ILE A 68 -33.02 0.15 -15.28
C ILE A 68 -33.69 -0.79 -16.29
N ASP A 69 -33.43 -0.60 -17.58
CA ASP A 69 -33.91 -1.45 -18.67
C ASP A 69 -32.69 -2.07 -19.38
N PRO A 70 -32.11 -3.18 -18.88
CA PRO A 70 -30.99 -3.82 -19.54
C PRO A 70 -31.40 -4.27 -20.95
N PRO A 71 -30.51 -4.15 -21.96
CA PRO A 71 -30.78 -4.76 -23.26
C PRO A 71 -31.04 -6.25 -23.04
N SER A 72 -32.09 -6.76 -23.67
CA SER A 72 -32.45 -8.18 -23.64
C SER A 72 -31.29 -9.00 -24.20
N SER A 73 -30.41 -9.48 -23.33
CA SER A 73 -29.35 -10.40 -23.69
C SER A 73 -29.96 -11.76 -23.98
N GLU A 74 -29.69 -12.32 -25.15
CA GLU A 74 -30.00 -13.72 -25.42
C GLU A 74 -29.31 -14.60 -24.39
N GLY A 75 -30.11 -15.37 -23.65
CA GLY A 75 -29.68 -16.15 -22.50
C GLY A 75 -30.19 -15.55 -21.20
N GLU A 76 -31.30 -16.11 -20.72
CA GLU A 76 -31.81 -15.88 -19.37
C GLU A 76 -30.69 -16.05 -18.35
N SER A 77 -30.21 -14.94 -17.80
CA SER A 77 -29.54 -14.95 -16.51
C SER A 77 -30.35 -14.09 -15.57
N SER A 78 -30.47 -14.57 -14.34
CA SER A 78 -31.20 -13.98 -13.21
C SER A 78 -30.61 -12.63 -12.80
N ALA A 79 -30.62 -11.64 -13.70
CA ALA A 79 -30.17 -10.29 -13.42
C ALA A 79 -31.07 -9.73 -12.30
N PRO A 80 -30.49 -9.22 -11.20
CA PRO A 80 -31.28 -8.75 -10.08
C PRO A 80 -32.17 -7.59 -10.53
N LYS A 81 -33.44 -7.62 -10.10
CA LYS A 81 -34.44 -6.60 -10.45
C LYS A 81 -33.99 -5.22 -9.95
N VAL A 82 -33.58 -4.35 -10.88
CA VAL A 82 -33.20 -2.96 -10.60
C VAL A 82 -34.46 -2.09 -10.63
N THR A 83 -34.61 -1.22 -9.63
CA THR A 83 -35.69 -0.23 -9.59
C THR A 83 -35.07 1.17 -9.49
N PRO A 84 -35.81 2.26 -9.80
CA PRO A 84 -35.31 3.62 -9.60
C PRO A 84 -34.86 3.94 -8.17
N ASN A 85 -35.34 3.19 -7.17
CA ASN A 85 -34.97 3.36 -5.76
C ASN A 85 -33.73 2.55 -5.36
N SER A 86 -33.24 1.67 -6.24
CA SER A 86 -32.11 0.79 -5.94
C SER A 86 -30.81 1.56 -5.79
N VAL A 87 -29.90 1.03 -4.97
CA VAL A 87 -28.57 1.59 -4.76
C VAL A 87 -27.50 0.52 -4.96
N THR A 88 -26.34 0.94 -5.40
CA THR A 88 -25.15 0.10 -5.60
C THR A 88 -23.94 0.73 -4.93
N LEU A 89 -22.81 0.03 -4.92
CA LEU A 89 -21.56 0.57 -4.38
C LEU A 89 -21.00 1.70 -5.28
N THR A 90 -20.45 2.75 -4.66
CA THR A 90 -19.75 3.83 -5.37
C THR A 90 -18.50 3.31 -6.07
N THR A 91 -17.70 2.51 -5.36
CA THR A 91 -16.63 1.70 -5.94
C THR A 91 -17.16 0.29 -6.16
N THR A 92 -17.12 -0.20 -7.40
CA THR A 92 -17.66 -1.53 -7.70
C THR A 92 -16.87 -2.61 -6.96
N LYS A 93 -17.52 -3.72 -6.61
CA LYS A 93 -16.82 -4.83 -5.94
C LYS A 93 -15.68 -5.40 -6.79
N ALA A 94 -15.80 -5.31 -8.12
CA ALA A 94 -14.75 -5.71 -9.06
C ALA A 94 -13.52 -4.82 -8.92
N GLN A 95 -13.70 -3.49 -8.93
CA GLN A 95 -12.60 -2.54 -8.71
C GLN A 95 -11.93 -2.78 -7.35
N GLU A 96 -12.71 -2.97 -6.29
CA GLU A 96 -12.15 -3.25 -4.98
C GLU A 96 -11.38 -4.59 -4.95
N ALA A 97 -11.93 -5.66 -5.51
CA ALA A 97 -11.28 -6.96 -5.57
C ALA A 97 -9.91 -6.88 -6.28
N TRP A 98 -9.82 -6.12 -7.38
CA TRP A 98 -8.59 -5.92 -8.13
C TRP A 98 -7.56 -5.03 -7.44
N THR A 99 -7.93 -4.28 -6.39
CA THR A 99 -6.93 -3.59 -5.56
C THR A 99 -6.11 -4.58 -4.71
N PHE A 100 -6.67 -5.76 -4.39
CA PHE A 100 -5.97 -6.75 -3.58
C PHE A 100 -5.00 -7.59 -4.41
N MET A 101 -5.42 -8.04 -5.59
CA MET A 101 -4.73 -9.06 -6.35
C MET A 101 -4.84 -8.82 -7.86
N ARG A 102 -3.79 -9.18 -8.60
CA ARG A 102 -3.81 -9.30 -10.06
C ARG A 102 -4.22 -10.72 -10.40
N PHE A 103 -5.10 -10.86 -11.38
CA PHE A 103 -5.57 -12.15 -11.88
C PHE A 103 -5.00 -12.44 -13.26
N ASN A 104 -4.40 -13.62 -13.44
CA ASN A 104 -3.96 -14.13 -14.72
C ASN A 104 -4.10 -15.66 -14.75
N ILE A 105 -5.00 -16.19 -15.60
CA ILE A 105 -5.20 -17.64 -15.79
C ILE A 105 -4.49 -18.18 -17.02
N THR A 106 -3.81 -17.31 -17.78
CA THR A 106 -3.06 -17.74 -18.96
C THR A 106 -2.05 -18.80 -18.53
N PRO A 107 -2.01 -19.98 -19.20
CA PRO A 107 -1.10 -21.04 -18.82
C PRO A 107 0.34 -20.54 -18.72
N TYR A 108 0.95 -20.72 -17.56
CA TYR A 108 2.34 -20.36 -17.32
C TYR A 108 3.25 -21.42 -17.97
N ALA A 109 3.95 -21.04 -19.04
CA ALA A 109 4.81 -21.96 -19.81
C ALA A 109 6.10 -22.37 -19.07
N GLY A 110 6.42 -21.75 -17.92
CA GLY A 110 7.65 -22.02 -17.19
C GLY A 110 8.93 -21.79 -18.00
N SER A 111 10.10 -22.05 -17.41
CA SER A 111 11.38 -21.95 -18.12
C SER A 111 11.75 -23.22 -18.90
N THR A 112 10.97 -24.30 -18.78
CA THR A 112 11.33 -25.64 -19.28
C THR A 112 10.63 -26.05 -20.57
N ASP A 113 9.54 -25.38 -20.98
CA ASP A 113 8.78 -25.71 -22.19
C ASP A 113 9.19 -24.83 -23.39
N GLN A 114 10.49 -24.56 -23.55
CA GLN A 114 11.07 -23.83 -24.68
C GLN A 114 11.16 -24.67 -25.97
N LYS A 115 10.29 -25.66 -26.18
CA LYS A 115 10.36 -26.52 -27.38
C LYS A 115 9.73 -25.89 -28.61
N ASP A 116 8.81 -24.96 -28.43
CA ASP A 116 8.22 -24.21 -29.52
C ASP A 116 8.64 -22.76 -29.33
N GLY A 117 9.34 -22.18 -30.31
CA GLY A 117 9.80 -20.78 -30.36
C GLY A 117 8.69 -19.73 -30.37
N SER A 118 7.59 -20.01 -29.66
CA SER A 118 6.50 -19.12 -29.36
C SER A 118 6.97 -17.97 -28.45
N ASN A 119 6.35 -16.81 -28.63
CA ASN A 119 6.54 -15.57 -27.88
C ASN A 119 6.31 -15.68 -26.34
N SER A 120 6.30 -16.87 -25.73
CA SER A 120 5.79 -17.13 -24.38
C SER A 120 6.60 -16.47 -23.26
N GLU A 121 7.94 -16.41 -23.34
CA GLU A 121 8.75 -15.77 -22.29
C GLU A 121 8.59 -14.24 -22.29
N TYR A 122 8.50 -13.62 -23.49
CA TYR A 122 8.25 -12.19 -23.61
C TYR A 122 6.82 -11.82 -23.21
N ALA A 123 5.84 -12.68 -23.52
CA ALA A 123 4.46 -12.46 -23.15
C ALA A 123 4.27 -12.32 -21.64
N GLU A 124 4.93 -13.16 -20.82
CA GLU A 124 4.83 -13.04 -19.36
C GLU A 124 5.44 -11.71 -18.86
N ARG A 125 6.53 -11.24 -19.47
CA ARG A 125 7.10 -9.92 -19.15
C ARG A 125 6.17 -8.76 -19.53
N PHE A 126 5.33 -8.93 -20.54
CA PHE A 126 4.33 -7.93 -20.92
C PHE A 126 3.08 -7.98 -20.03
N LEU A 127 2.59 -9.18 -19.72
CA LEU A 127 1.40 -9.38 -18.89
C LEU A 127 1.67 -9.08 -17.41
N SER A 128 2.90 -9.35 -16.95
CA SER A 128 3.28 -9.32 -15.55
C SER A 128 4.71 -8.82 -15.30
N PRO A 129 5.03 -7.56 -15.67
CA PRO A 129 6.41 -7.04 -15.65
C PRO A 129 7.07 -6.98 -14.25
N ASP A 130 6.28 -7.03 -13.20
CA ASP A 130 6.68 -6.93 -11.78
C ASP A 130 6.63 -8.27 -11.03
N LEU A 131 6.30 -9.38 -11.69
CA LEU A 131 6.45 -10.71 -11.10
C LEU A 131 7.91 -11.13 -11.03
N ALA A 132 8.21 -12.05 -10.12
CA ALA A 132 9.54 -12.62 -10.04
C ALA A 132 9.79 -13.52 -11.26
N THR A 133 11.02 -13.48 -11.80
CA THR A 133 11.44 -14.41 -12.86
C THR A 133 11.49 -15.85 -12.38
N SER A 134 11.88 -16.04 -11.11
CA SER A 134 11.71 -17.27 -10.34
C SER A 134 11.24 -16.92 -8.94
N GLY A 135 10.21 -17.62 -8.45
CA GLY A 135 9.63 -17.40 -7.14
C GLY A 135 9.91 -18.56 -6.19
N LYS A 136 9.97 -18.28 -4.88
CA LYS A 136 9.86 -19.32 -3.85
C LYS A 136 8.38 -19.65 -3.68
N GLU A 137 8.02 -20.93 -3.59
CA GLU A 137 6.65 -21.35 -3.29
C GLU A 137 6.12 -20.61 -2.04
N GLY A 138 4.90 -20.09 -2.12
CA GLY A 138 4.24 -19.32 -1.07
C GLY A 138 4.46 -17.81 -1.12
N THR A 139 5.29 -17.29 -2.05
CA THR A 139 5.43 -15.84 -2.24
C THR A 139 4.31 -15.24 -3.07
N SER A 140 3.90 -14.01 -2.74
CA SER A 140 2.81 -13.32 -3.41
C SER A 140 3.15 -12.82 -4.83
N ASN A 141 4.41 -12.93 -5.26
CA ASN A 141 4.89 -12.57 -6.60
C ASN A 141 5.34 -13.79 -7.42
N HIS A 142 4.95 -14.99 -7.02
CA HIS A 142 5.28 -16.22 -7.73
C HIS A 142 4.54 -16.28 -9.09
N PRO A 143 5.24 -16.48 -10.22
CA PRO A 143 4.63 -16.38 -11.55
C PRO A 143 3.68 -17.53 -11.90
N SER A 144 3.78 -18.68 -11.23
CA SER A 144 2.84 -19.79 -11.46
C SER A 144 1.47 -19.62 -10.78
N TYR A 145 1.27 -18.59 -9.97
CA TYR A 145 0.01 -18.38 -9.25
C TYR A 145 -0.98 -17.57 -10.09
N VAL A 146 -2.22 -18.05 -10.13
CA VAL A 146 -3.33 -17.39 -10.85
C VAL A 146 -3.64 -16.00 -10.28
N ALA A 147 -3.44 -15.81 -8.97
CA ALA A 147 -3.66 -14.55 -8.29
C ALA A 147 -2.39 -14.13 -7.54
N THR A 148 -1.86 -12.96 -7.86
CA THR A 148 -0.61 -12.42 -7.30
C THR A 148 -0.76 -10.99 -6.78
N CYS A 149 0.18 -10.53 -5.97
CA CYS A 149 0.23 -9.17 -5.40
C CYS A 149 1.67 -8.60 -5.41
N PRO A 150 2.32 -8.52 -6.59
CA PRO A 150 3.75 -8.18 -6.70
C PRO A 150 4.12 -6.79 -6.15
N TRP A 151 3.23 -5.80 -6.25
CA TRP A 151 3.49 -4.44 -5.79
C TRP A 151 3.79 -4.36 -4.28
N THR A 152 3.21 -5.24 -3.46
CA THR A 152 3.51 -5.26 -2.02
C THR A 152 4.91 -5.79 -1.75
N CYS A 153 5.37 -6.78 -2.53
CA CYS A 153 6.73 -7.28 -2.50
C CYS A 153 7.73 -6.18 -2.89
N LEU A 154 7.47 -5.48 -4.00
CA LEU A 154 8.30 -4.37 -4.46
C LEU A 154 8.36 -3.23 -3.44
N ALA A 155 7.21 -2.79 -2.92
CA ALA A 155 7.17 -1.74 -1.90
C ALA A 155 8.00 -2.13 -0.67
N PHE A 156 7.99 -3.41 -0.31
CA PHE A 156 8.78 -3.91 0.81
C PHE A 156 10.29 -3.88 0.53
N GLU A 157 10.71 -4.21 -0.70
CA GLU A 157 12.12 -4.07 -1.14
C GLU A 157 12.60 -2.62 -1.10
N PHE A 158 11.70 -1.66 -1.29
CA PHE A 158 12.04 -0.23 -1.24
C PHE A 158 12.06 0.39 0.16
N LEU A 159 11.59 -0.32 1.19
CA LEU A 159 11.60 0.19 2.57
C LEU A 159 12.96 0.73 3.05
N PRO A 160 14.13 0.11 2.74
CA PRO A 160 15.43 0.62 3.15
C PRO A 160 15.70 2.06 2.68
N TYR A 161 15.11 2.49 1.57
CA TYR A 161 15.41 3.78 0.94
C TYR A 161 14.44 4.90 1.34
N ILE A 162 13.50 4.62 2.24
CA ILE A 162 12.54 5.61 2.72
C ILE A 162 13.27 6.70 3.53
N ARG A 163 13.15 7.94 3.06
CA ARG A 163 13.74 9.15 3.66
C ARG A 163 12.87 9.84 4.71
N PRO A 164 11.54 9.93 4.53
CA PRO A 164 10.67 10.49 5.57
C PRO A 164 10.69 9.67 6.86
N SER A 165 10.29 10.30 7.95
CA SER A 165 9.99 9.61 9.20
C SER A 165 8.75 8.71 9.05
N VAL A 166 8.75 7.51 9.65
CA VAL A 166 7.65 6.55 9.52
C VAL A 166 7.10 6.14 10.89
N LEU A 167 5.78 6.25 11.03
CA LEU A 167 5.02 5.62 12.10
C LEU A 167 4.24 4.43 11.53
N PHE A 168 4.48 3.24 12.07
CA PHE A 168 3.60 2.11 11.86
C PHE A 168 2.55 2.03 12.98
N VAL A 169 1.28 1.81 12.64
CA VAL A 169 0.22 1.55 13.62
C VAL A 169 -0.38 0.19 13.31
N TRP A 170 -0.26 -0.74 14.25
CA TRP A 170 -0.71 -2.12 14.12
C TRP A 170 -1.91 -2.40 15.02
N GLY A 171 -2.84 -3.23 14.56
CA GLY A 171 -3.85 -3.80 15.45
C GLY A 171 -3.28 -5.03 16.14
N GLU A 172 -3.48 -5.14 17.44
CA GLU A 172 -3.02 -6.27 18.24
C GLU A 172 -3.42 -7.61 17.60
N LYS A 173 -4.67 -7.71 17.14
CA LYS A 173 -5.28 -8.92 16.56
C LYS A 173 -5.20 -8.95 15.03
N SER A 174 -4.32 -8.17 14.40
CA SER A 174 -4.16 -8.19 12.95
C SER A 174 -3.64 -9.55 12.48
N HIS A 175 -4.40 -10.19 11.59
CA HIS A 175 -4.01 -11.46 10.95
C HIS A 175 -3.05 -11.28 9.77
N LEU A 176 -2.86 -10.04 9.28
CA LEU A 176 -1.91 -9.72 8.20
C LEU A 176 -0.57 -9.24 8.74
N ASN A 177 -0.60 -8.34 9.73
CA ASN A 177 0.59 -7.88 10.45
C ASN A 177 0.66 -8.58 11.80
N THR A 178 0.91 -9.89 11.76
CA THR A 178 1.00 -10.71 12.97
C THR A 178 2.18 -10.28 13.86
N PRO A 179 2.05 -10.39 15.20
CA PRO A 179 3.15 -10.11 16.12
C PRO A 179 4.43 -10.88 15.79
N GLY A 180 5.59 -10.29 16.10
CA GLY A 180 6.91 -10.84 15.82
C GLY A 180 7.39 -10.53 14.40
N ALA A 181 7.93 -11.54 13.72
CA ALA A 181 8.71 -11.38 12.49
C ALA A 181 8.07 -10.49 11.42
N ARG A 182 6.73 -10.53 11.23
CA ARG A 182 6.07 -9.68 10.23
C ARG A 182 6.14 -8.19 10.56
N ARG A 183 5.88 -7.79 11.81
CA ARG A 183 5.98 -6.38 12.22
C ARG A 183 7.44 -5.94 12.25
N ASP A 184 8.31 -6.80 12.78
CA ASP A 184 9.73 -6.50 12.95
C ASP A 184 10.44 -6.33 11.60
N ASP A 185 10.15 -7.16 10.60
CA ASP A 185 10.76 -7.07 9.26
C ASP A 185 10.42 -5.72 8.58
N LYS A 186 9.24 -5.14 8.83
CA LYS A 186 8.89 -3.79 8.34
C LYS A 186 9.62 -2.71 9.13
N LEU A 187 9.55 -2.78 10.46
CA LEU A 187 10.07 -1.75 11.36
C LEU A 187 11.60 -1.65 11.29
N LEU A 188 12.29 -2.78 11.24
CA LEU A 188 13.76 -2.84 11.26
C LEU A 188 14.39 -2.61 9.89
N ARG A 189 13.60 -2.65 8.81
CA ARG A 189 14.07 -2.41 7.44
C ARG A 189 13.92 -0.97 7.00
N VAL A 190 12.90 -0.26 7.47
CA VAL A 190 12.57 1.06 6.93
C VAL A 190 13.69 2.07 7.15
N GLY A 191 14.10 2.74 6.07
CA GLY A 191 15.10 3.80 6.07
C GLY A 191 16.53 3.36 6.41
N THR A 192 16.84 2.06 6.51
CA THR A 192 18.18 1.60 6.91
C THR A 192 19.20 1.53 5.77
N GLY A 193 18.75 1.70 4.53
CA GLY A 193 19.57 1.63 3.32
C GLY A 193 20.31 2.93 3.02
N LEU A 194 21.13 2.88 1.95
CA LEU A 194 21.86 4.06 1.48
C LEU A 194 20.89 5.20 1.14
N GLY A 195 21.11 6.37 1.74
CA GLY A 195 20.27 7.54 1.55
C GLY A 195 18.91 7.48 2.25
N GLY A 196 18.62 6.43 3.02
CA GLY A 196 17.44 6.31 3.86
C GLY A 196 17.50 7.20 5.11
N SER A 197 16.41 7.23 5.88
CA SER A 197 16.28 8.05 7.08
C SER A 197 17.16 7.63 8.26
N GLY A 198 17.78 6.45 8.21
CA GLY A 198 18.46 5.81 9.34
C GLY A 198 17.51 4.98 10.23
N GLY A 199 16.22 4.95 9.90
CA GLY A 199 15.22 4.07 10.52
C GLY A 199 15.09 4.27 12.04
N VAL A 200 14.86 3.16 12.75
CA VAL A 200 14.66 3.16 14.22
C VAL A 200 15.86 3.75 14.96
N ARG A 201 17.10 3.41 14.55
CA ARG A 201 18.32 3.89 15.23
C ARG A 201 18.51 5.40 15.17
N ALA A 202 18.03 6.04 14.10
CA ALA A 202 18.06 7.50 13.95
C ALA A 202 16.82 8.18 14.56
N GLY A 203 15.94 7.43 15.24
CA GLY A 203 14.66 7.94 15.74
C GLY A 203 13.72 8.39 14.62
N MET A 204 13.89 7.84 13.41
CA MET A 204 13.10 8.16 12.22
C MET A 204 11.99 7.14 11.96
N ALA A 205 11.98 6.01 12.67
CA ALA A 205 10.90 5.04 12.57
C ALA A 205 10.48 4.53 13.95
N ARG A 206 9.17 4.38 14.16
CA ARG A 206 8.61 3.71 15.33
C ARG A 206 7.33 2.96 14.97
N ALA A 207 6.88 2.08 15.86
CA ALA A 207 5.62 1.37 15.72
C ALA A 207 4.80 1.45 17.00
N GLU A 208 3.48 1.47 16.85
CA GLU A 208 2.49 1.45 17.92
C GLU A 208 1.53 0.29 17.71
N VAL A 209 1.03 -0.29 18.80
CA VAL A 209 0.08 -1.41 18.75
C VAL A 209 -1.20 -1.01 19.48
N VAL A 210 -2.31 -0.97 18.76
CA VAL A 210 -3.63 -0.70 19.30
C VAL A 210 -4.24 -2.00 19.83
N LYS A 211 -4.42 -2.05 21.15
CA LYS A 211 -4.97 -3.21 21.87
C LYS A 211 -6.39 -3.52 21.40
N GLY A 212 -6.73 -4.80 21.26
CA GLY A 212 -8.06 -5.25 20.87
C GLY A 212 -8.41 -5.12 19.37
N ALA A 213 -7.79 -4.18 18.66
CA ALA A 213 -8.08 -3.86 17.26
C ALA A 213 -7.59 -4.94 16.28
N SER A 214 -8.32 -5.10 15.18
CA SER A 214 -8.03 -6.02 14.09
C SER A 214 -7.14 -5.35 13.01
N HIS A 215 -7.12 -5.89 11.79
CA HIS A 215 -6.37 -5.28 10.69
C HIS A 215 -6.91 -3.88 10.30
N THR A 216 -8.20 -3.63 10.50
CA THR A 216 -8.86 -2.36 10.15
C THR A 216 -8.81 -1.32 11.27
N VAL A 217 -7.66 -1.16 11.93
CA VAL A 217 -7.47 -0.26 13.10
C VAL A 217 -8.06 1.14 12.90
N PRO A 218 -7.80 1.85 11.77
CA PRO A 218 -8.29 3.21 11.60
C PRO A 218 -9.82 3.32 11.53
N LEU A 219 -10.50 2.20 11.28
CA LEU A 219 -11.96 2.13 11.15
C LEU A 219 -12.61 1.60 12.43
N GLU A 220 -11.88 0.85 13.25
CA GLU A 220 -12.34 0.28 14.54
C GLU A 220 -12.08 1.25 15.69
N GLU A 221 -10.83 1.71 15.83
CA GLU A 221 -10.34 2.51 16.95
C GLU A 221 -9.97 3.91 16.45
N VAL A 222 -10.96 4.63 15.91
CA VAL A 222 -10.77 5.95 15.27
C VAL A 222 -10.10 6.95 16.22
N GLY A 223 -10.58 7.02 17.46
CA GLY A 223 -10.07 7.96 18.46
C GLY A 223 -8.61 7.69 18.82
N GLU A 224 -8.26 6.44 19.11
CA GLU A 224 -6.89 6.06 19.45
C GLU A 224 -5.94 6.20 18.25
N THR A 225 -6.39 5.82 17.05
CA THR A 225 -5.61 6.02 15.82
C THR A 225 -5.30 7.51 15.61
N ALA A 226 -6.30 8.38 15.74
CA ALA A 226 -6.12 9.83 15.61
C ALA A 226 -5.18 10.39 16.69
N ARG A 227 -5.27 9.88 17.93
CA ARG A 227 -4.36 10.27 19.02
C ARG A 227 -2.90 9.89 18.70
N LEU A 228 -2.65 8.65 18.28
CA LEU A 228 -1.29 8.19 17.93
C LEU A 228 -0.69 8.99 16.77
N VAL A 229 -1.48 9.23 15.72
CA VAL A 229 -1.05 10.01 14.55
C VAL A 229 -0.81 11.47 14.94
N SER A 230 -1.70 12.10 15.72
CA SER A 230 -1.53 13.51 16.12
C SER A 230 -0.29 13.74 16.99
N VAL A 231 -0.02 12.87 17.96
CA VAL A 231 1.20 12.93 18.78
C VAL A 231 2.44 12.84 17.89
N TRP A 232 2.45 11.89 16.95
CA TRP A 232 3.54 11.75 15.99
C TRP A 232 3.73 12.99 15.10
N LEU A 233 2.64 13.54 14.56
CA LEU A 233 2.70 14.73 13.70
C LEU A 233 3.26 15.94 14.43
N VAL A 234 2.94 16.13 15.72
CA VAL A 234 3.53 17.20 16.54
C VAL A 234 5.05 17.05 16.66
N GLU A 235 5.54 15.82 16.87
CA GLU A 235 6.99 15.55 16.91
C GLU A 235 7.64 15.81 15.55
N GLN A 236 7.02 15.38 14.45
CA GLN A 236 7.56 15.58 13.11
C GLN A 236 7.54 17.04 12.66
N ALA A 237 6.52 17.81 13.09
CA ALA A 237 6.46 19.25 12.82
C ALA A 237 7.65 19.98 13.46
N LYS A 238 8.04 19.63 14.69
CA LYS A 238 9.23 20.20 15.35
C LYS A 238 10.50 19.91 14.55
N ARG A 239 10.70 18.65 14.16
CA ARG A 239 11.85 18.23 13.34
C ARG A 239 11.90 18.97 11.99
N TYR A 240 10.75 19.11 11.34
CA TYR A 240 10.65 19.86 10.09
C TYR A 240 11.06 21.33 10.27
N LEU A 241 10.66 21.97 11.36
CA LEU A 241 11.05 23.36 11.63
C LEU A 241 12.57 23.50 11.85
N GLU A 242 13.20 22.53 12.53
CA GLU A 242 14.66 22.48 12.68
C GLU A 242 15.36 22.32 11.32
N GLU A 243 14.88 21.39 10.48
CA GLU A 243 15.40 21.19 9.12
C GLU A 243 15.23 22.44 8.26
N LYS A 244 14.04 23.05 8.30
CA LYS A 244 13.74 24.29 7.57
C LYS A 244 14.68 25.42 7.99
N LYS A 245 14.93 25.56 9.29
CA LYS A 245 15.89 26.53 9.83
C LYS A 245 17.30 26.26 9.29
N PHE A 246 17.77 25.01 9.38
CA PHE A 246 19.07 24.62 8.84
C PHE A 246 19.24 25.02 7.36
N TRP A 247 18.26 24.66 6.51
CA TRP A 247 18.35 24.98 5.08
C TRP A 247 18.22 26.47 4.77
N SER A 248 17.54 27.25 5.62
CA SER A 248 17.48 28.71 5.46
C SER A 248 18.81 29.41 5.76
N GLU A 249 19.65 28.81 6.60
CA GLU A 249 20.94 29.38 7.02
C GLU A 249 22.12 28.75 6.25
N TYR A 250 21.95 27.52 5.74
CA TYR A 250 23.01 26.77 5.10
C TYR A 250 23.36 27.32 3.70
N ASN A 251 24.58 27.82 3.55
CA ASN A 251 25.16 28.17 2.27
C ASN A 251 26.24 27.13 1.89
N SER A 252 25.98 26.34 0.86
CA SER A 252 26.95 25.34 0.38
C SER A 252 28.15 25.95 -0.36
N GLN A 253 28.12 27.25 -0.64
CA GLN A 253 29.13 28.01 -1.39
C GLN A 253 29.39 27.46 -2.79
N LYS A 254 28.48 26.63 -3.34
CA LYS A 254 28.68 25.95 -4.63
C LYS A 254 28.41 26.84 -5.84
N SER A 255 27.70 27.95 -5.65
CA SER A 255 27.19 28.79 -6.72
C SER A 255 27.11 30.25 -6.33
N GLU A 256 27.21 31.12 -7.32
CA GLU A 256 27.02 32.57 -7.23
C GLU A 256 25.73 32.99 -7.95
N ARG A 257 25.33 34.26 -7.79
CA ARG A 257 24.15 34.85 -8.44
C ARG A 257 22.88 34.02 -8.25
N GLY A 258 22.66 33.50 -7.04
CA GLY A 258 21.47 32.72 -6.71
C GLY A 258 21.37 31.35 -7.39
N GLY A 259 22.50 30.77 -7.81
CA GLY A 259 22.52 29.47 -8.49
C GLY A 259 22.75 29.55 -10.01
N LEU A 260 22.95 30.75 -10.57
CA LEU A 260 23.14 30.94 -12.02
C LEU A 260 24.57 30.68 -12.50
N ALA A 261 25.57 30.73 -11.61
CA ALA A 261 26.97 30.50 -11.95
C ALA A 261 27.66 29.61 -10.92
N LEU A 262 28.67 28.85 -11.35
CA LEU A 262 29.58 28.14 -10.45
C LEU A 262 30.42 29.17 -9.69
N SER A 263 30.62 28.96 -8.40
CA SER A 263 31.45 29.86 -7.59
C SER A 263 32.94 29.62 -7.81
N GLY A 264 33.77 30.60 -7.45
CA GLY A 264 35.23 30.39 -7.40
C GLY A 264 35.63 29.19 -6.52
N LYS A 265 34.95 29.00 -5.39
CA LYS A 265 35.20 27.90 -4.46
C LYS A 265 34.82 26.53 -5.04
N TRP A 266 33.75 26.46 -5.83
CA TRP A 266 33.42 25.23 -6.56
C TRP A 266 34.57 24.85 -7.50
N MET A 267 35.05 25.81 -8.30
CA MET A 267 36.12 25.57 -9.27
C MET A 267 37.45 25.18 -8.61
N GLU A 268 37.75 25.72 -7.42
CA GLU A 268 38.90 25.33 -6.61
C GLU A 268 38.85 23.83 -6.25
N TYR A 269 37.75 23.36 -5.65
CA TYR A 269 37.64 21.96 -5.22
C TYR A 269 37.51 20.97 -6.37
N MET A 270 36.93 21.35 -7.51
CA MET A 270 36.81 20.46 -8.68
C MET A 270 38.15 20.24 -9.42
N LYS A 271 39.20 20.99 -9.08
CA LYS A 271 40.56 20.75 -9.60
C LYS A 271 41.37 19.77 -8.75
N LEU A 272 40.89 19.45 -7.55
CA LEU A 272 41.55 18.51 -6.64
C LEU A 272 41.21 17.06 -7.03
N PRO A 273 42.02 16.07 -6.60
CA PRO A 273 41.67 14.66 -6.77
C PRO A 273 40.27 14.33 -6.22
N GLY A 274 39.55 13.43 -6.90
CA GLY A 274 38.16 13.10 -6.56
C GLY A 274 37.96 12.46 -5.17
N ASP A 275 39.03 11.97 -4.56
CA ASP A 275 39.06 11.39 -3.21
C ASP A 275 39.50 12.39 -2.12
N THR A 276 39.64 13.68 -2.48
CA THR A 276 39.95 14.75 -1.52
C THR A 276 38.94 14.76 -0.36
N LYS A 277 39.44 14.61 0.86
CA LYS A 277 38.61 14.51 2.08
C LYS A 277 38.26 15.90 2.62
N ARG A 278 37.04 16.01 3.17
CA ARG A 278 36.62 17.19 3.95
C ARG A 278 37.31 17.19 5.31
N GLU A 279 37.69 18.36 5.81
CA GLU A 279 38.20 18.52 7.18
C GLU A 279 37.16 18.09 8.21
N ARG A 280 37.59 17.32 9.22
CA ARG A 280 36.73 16.92 10.34
C ARG A 280 36.81 17.98 11.43
N LYS A 281 35.69 18.61 11.76
CA LYS A 281 35.64 19.58 12.87
C LYS A 281 36.07 18.90 14.18
N GLY A 282 37.10 19.43 14.83
CA GLY A 282 37.66 18.89 16.09
C GLY A 282 38.82 17.90 15.94
N SER A 283 39.38 17.69 14.74
CA SER A 283 40.54 16.80 14.54
C SER A 283 41.90 17.52 14.52
N ARG A 284 42.04 18.65 15.22
CA ARG A 284 43.38 19.16 15.56
C ARG A 284 43.89 18.36 16.75
N LEU A 285 44.73 17.35 16.47
CA LEU A 285 45.82 17.01 17.37
C LEU A 285 46.88 18.11 17.25
#